data_AF-A0A7C2VXG6-F1
#
_entry.id   AF-A0A7C2VXG6-F1
#
_cell.length_a   1.000
_cell.length_b   1.000
_cell.length_c   1.000
_cell.angle_alpha   90.00
_cell.angle_beta   90.00
_cell.angle_gamma   90.00
#
_symmetry.space_group_name_H-M   'P 1'
#
loop_
_entity.id
_entity.type
_entity.pdbx_description
1 polymer ?
#
loop_
_entity_poly.entity_id
_entity_poly.type
_entity_poly.pdbx_seq_one_letter_code
_entity_poly.pdbx_strand_id
1 'polypeptide(L)'
;AVVELREQTRAALEGKPVVCEKFPYQIAFNALPQIPQSNAFLPNGYTEEEMKMVNETRKIMEDDSIKVTATTVRVPVFYAHSESVNIETEVKVTADEAREILSKAPGVIVQDDPSRQIYPMPIDAAGKDEVFVGRIREDDTIECGLNMWVVSDNLRKGAALNAVQIAELLIEEGL
;
A
#
# COMPACT_ATOMS: atom_id res chain seq x y z
N ALA A 1 0.47 17.86 4.94
CA ALA A 1 -0.09 16.81 4.06
C ALA A 1 -1.62 16.79 4.11
N VAL A 2 -2.27 16.22 5.15
CA VAL A 2 -3.75 16.11 5.22
C VAL A 2 -4.45 17.47 5.15
N VAL A 3 -4.00 18.45 5.94
CA VAL A 3 -4.56 19.82 5.94
C VAL A 3 -4.41 20.46 4.55
N GLU A 4 -3.23 20.36 3.95
CA GLU A 4 -2.97 20.93 2.63
C GLU A 4 -3.83 20.29 1.53
N LEU A 5 -3.99 18.96 1.50
CA LEU A 5 -4.90 18.31 0.55
C LEU A 5 -6.33 18.87 0.69
N ARG A 6 -6.81 19.05 1.92
CA ARG A 6 -8.14 19.62 2.19
C ARG A 6 -8.26 21.05 1.67
N GLU A 7 -7.29 21.91 2.00
CA GLU A 7 -7.31 23.31 1.58
C GLU A 7 -7.16 23.46 0.06
N GLN A 8 -6.26 22.68 -0.57
CA GLN A 8 -6.13 22.66 -2.03
C GLN A 8 -7.41 22.19 -2.71
N THR A 9 -8.07 21.15 -2.18
CA THR A 9 -9.34 20.65 -2.73
C THR A 9 -10.43 21.70 -2.65
N ARG A 10 -10.56 22.38 -1.49
CA ARG A 10 -11.52 23.47 -1.31
C ARG A 10 -11.26 24.63 -2.26
N ALA A 11 -10.01 25.10 -2.34
CA ALA A 11 -9.62 26.18 -3.23
C ALA A 11 -9.92 25.85 -4.70
N ALA A 12 -9.56 24.64 -5.14
CA ALA A 12 -9.80 24.19 -6.52
C ALA A 12 -11.30 24.13 -6.87
N LEU A 13 -12.16 23.62 -5.97
CA LEU A 13 -13.61 23.57 -6.17
C LEU A 13 -14.25 24.98 -6.17
N GLU A 14 -13.69 25.92 -5.41
CA GLU A 14 -14.13 27.31 -5.35
C GLU A 14 -13.55 28.18 -6.49
N GLY A 15 -12.74 27.62 -7.39
CA GLY A 15 -12.05 28.37 -8.45
C GLY A 15 -11.02 29.37 -7.94
N LYS A 16 -10.50 29.16 -6.73
CA LYS A 16 -9.48 30.00 -6.09
C LYS A 16 -8.08 29.48 -6.39
N PRO A 17 -7.04 30.33 -6.29
CA PRO A 17 -5.65 29.89 -6.42
C PRO A 17 -5.32 28.78 -5.41
N VAL A 18 -4.69 27.71 -5.91
CA VAL A 18 -4.22 26.59 -5.09
C VAL A 18 -2.81 26.90 -4.60
N VAL A 19 -2.59 26.76 -3.29
CA VAL A 19 -1.28 27.00 -2.65
C VAL A 19 -0.63 25.66 -2.30
N CYS A 20 0.64 25.50 -2.68
CA CYS A 20 1.45 24.32 -2.36
C CYS A 20 2.49 24.70 -1.29
N GLU A 21 2.44 24.05 -0.14
CA GLU A 21 3.30 24.34 1.01
C GLU A 21 4.16 23.15 1.44
N LYS A 22 3.57 21.94 1.53
CA LYS A 22 4.30 20.70 1.87
C LYS A 22 4.53 19.84 0.65
N PHE A 23 3.61 19.82 -0.30
CA PHE A 23 3.82 19.08 -1.54
C PHE A 23 4.58 19.95 -2.56
N PRO A 24 5.46 19.35 -3.37
CA PRO A 24 6.18 20.10 -4.40
C PRO A 24 5.25 20.64 -5.50
N TYR A 25 4.08 20.01 -5.66
CA TYR A 25 3.05 20.36 -6.64
C TYR A 25 1.65 20.16 -6.04
N GLN A 26 0.63 20.67 -6.73
CA GLN A 26 -0.76 20.47 -6.34
C GLN A 26 -1.09 18.97 -6.26
N ILE A 27 -1.60 18.53 -5.11
CA ILE A 27 -2.08 17.17 -4.88
C ILE A 27 -3.59 17.04 -5.11
N ALA A 28 -4.36 18.12 -4.92
CA ALA A 28 -5.80 18.08 -5.17
C ALA A 28 -6.09 17.73 -6.64
N PHE A 29 -6.87 16.67 -6.85
CA PHE A 29 -7.22 16.14 -8.16
C PHE A 29 -6.01 15.73 -9.03
N ASN A 30 -4.89 15.34 -8.40
CA ASN A 30 -3.65 15.01 -9.10
C ASN A 30 -2.96 13.76 -8.52
N ALA A 31 -2.02 13.19 -9.25
CA ALA A 31 -1.18 12.07 -8.82
C ALA A 31 0.31 12.48 -8.91
N LEU A 32 1.03 12.42 -7.79
CA LEU A 32 2.45 12.81 -7.70
C LEU A 32 3.32 11.56 -7.59
N PRO A 33 4.09 11.17 -8.62
CA PRO A 33 4.96 9.99 -8.61
C PRO A 33 6.28 10.27 -7.89
N GLN A 34 6.20 10.75 -6.65
CA GLN A 34 7.35 11.10 -5.82
C GLN A 34 7.01 11.03 -4.33
N ILE A 35 7.71 10.17 -3.60
CA ILE A 35 7.66 10.09 -2.13
C ILE A 35 9.10 9.87 -1.62
N PRO A 36 9.63 10.68 -0.68
CA PRO A 36 9.00 11.77 0.07
C PRO A 36 8.80 13.08 -0.74
N GLN A 37 8.23 14.12 -0.11
CA GLN A 37 7.89 15.38 -0.78
C GLN A 37 9.11 16.21 -1.23
N SER A 38 10.28 15.98 -0.64
CA SER A 38 11.51 16.73 -0.91
C SER A 38 12.71 15.79 -0.92
N ASN A 39 13.71 16.07 -1.76
CA ASN A 39 14.93 15.27 -1.89
C ASN A 39 14.67 13.77 -2.10
N ALA A 40 13.61 13.44 -2.84
CA ALA A 40 13.13 12.07 -2.90
C ALA A 40 14.01 11.13 -3.73
N PHE A 41 14.63 11.64 -4.78
CA PHE A 41 15.28 10.83 -5.80
C PHE A 41 16.73 10.50 -5.46
N LEU A 42 17.06 9.24 -5.65
CA LEU A 42 18.39 8.68 -5.54
C LEU A 42 19.12 8.72 -6.90
N PRO A 43 20.45 8.53 -6.95
CA PRO A 43 21.21 8.58 -8.20
C PRO A 43 20.78 7.58 -9.29
N ASN A 44 20.09 6.50 -8.92
CA ASN A 44 19.59 5.48 -9.84
C ASN A 44 18.18 5.80 -10.41
N GLY A 45 17.61 6.96 -10.07
CA GLY A 45 16.30 7.40 -10.55
C GLY A 45 15.10 6.90 -9.74
N TYR A 46 15.31 5.98 -8.79
CA TYR A 46 14.28 5.61 -7.81
C TYR A 46 14.16 6.66 -6.73
N THR A 47 13.01 6.68 -6.08
CA THR A 47 12.80 7.42 -4.84
C THR A 47 13.25 6.62 -3.61
N GLU A 48 13.49 7.32 -2.49
CA GLU A 48 13.80 6.69 -1.20
C GLU A 48 12.71 5.71 -0.77
N GLU A 49 11.43 6.04 -0.97
CA GLU A 49 10.31 5.17 -0.59
C GLU A 49 10.27 3.89 -1.44
N GLU A 50 10.54 3.98 -2.74
CA GLU A 50 10.58 2.80 -3.60
C GLU A 50 11.73 1.87 -3.21
N MET A 51 12.93 2.41 -2.95
CA MET A 51 14.06 1.61 -2.49
C MET A 51 13.84 1.05 -1.07
N LYS A 52 13.08 1.74 -0.23
CA LYS A 52 12.66 1.23 1.08
C LYS A 52 11.79 -0.02 0.92
N MET A 53 10.79 -0.01 0.02
CA MET A 53 9.99 -1.20 -0.25
C MET A 53 10.86 -2.39 -0.70
N VAL A 54 11.85 -2.16 -1.56
CA VAL A 54 12.79 -3.20 -2.02
C VAL A 54 13.61 -3.77 -0.85
N ASN A 55 14.24 -2.89 -0.06
CA ASN A 55 15.17 -3.29 0.98
C ASN A 55 14.46 -3.91 2.19
N GLU A 56 13.31 -3.36 2.59
CA GLU A 56 12.52 -3.88 3.71
C GLU A 56 11.88 -5.22 3.38
N THR A 57 11.41 -5.43 2.15
CA THR A 57 10.86 -6.74 1.73
C THR A 57 11.90 -7.84 1.90
N ARG A 58 13.12 -7.64 1.36
CA ARG A 58 14.21 -8.62 1.50
C ARG A 58 14.60 -8.87 2.95
N LYS A 59 14.67 -7.81 3.74
CA LYS A 59 15.02 -7.90 5.16
C LYS A 59 13.96 -8.63 5.97
N ILE A 60 12.68 -8.33 5.76
CA ILE A 60 11.56 -8.94 6.51
C ILE A 60 11.38 -10.41 6.12
N MET A 61 11.55 -10.73 4.84
CA MET A 61 11.45 -12.11 4.33
C MET A 61 12.74 -12.92 4.53
N GLU A 62 13.80 -12.28 5.02
CA GLU A 62 15.15 -12.88 5.17
C GLU A 62 15.67 -13.53 3.87
N ASP A 63 15.32 -12.95 2.71
CA ASP A 63 15.66 -13.49 1.40
C ASP A 63 16.05 -12.38 0.41
N ASP A 64 17.35 -12.27 0.13
CA ASP A 64 17.91 -11.32 -0.83
C ASP A 64 17.66 -11.70 -2.30
N SER A 65 17.23 -12.94 -2.57
CA SER A 65 16.94 -13.42 -3.92
C SER A 65 15.63 -12.87 -4.48
N ILE A 66 14.73 -12.39 -3.60
CA ILE A 66 13.47 -11.76 -3.99
C ILE A 66 13.76 -10.51 -4.83
N LYS A 67 13.18 -10.50 -6.04
CA LYS A 67 13.27 -9.39 -6.98
C LYS A 67 12.06 -8.49 -6.79
N VAL A 68 12.33 -7.22 -6.44
CA VAL A 68 11.30 -6.22 -6.20
C VAL A 68 11.61 -4.97 -7.01
N THR A 69 10.59 -4.41 -7.62
CA THR A 69 10.56 -3.03 -8.11
C THR A 69 9.25 -2.41 -7.65
N ALA A 70 9.25 -1.09 -7.45
CA ALA A 70 8.08 -0.36 -6.98
C ALA A 70 7.99 0.99 -7.70
N THR A 71 6.76 1.48 -7.82
CA THR A 71 6.50 2.89 -8.13
C THR A 71 5.60 3.45 -7.06
N THR A 72 6.04 4.49 -6.37
CA THR A 72 5.28 5.08 -5.26
C THR A 72 4.63 6.38 -5.70
N VAL A 73 3.31 6.48 -5.54
CA VAL A 73 2.53 7.62 -6.03
C VAL A 73 1.66 8.18 -4.92
N ARG A 74 1.78 9.48 -4.67
CA ARG A 74 0.86 10.19 -3.80
C ARG A 74 -0.41 10.56 -4.58
N VAL A 75 -1.56 10.13 -4.07
CA VAL A 75 -2.88 10.40 -4.64
C VAL A 75 -3.75 11.19 -3.64
N PRO A 76 -4.86 11.83 -4.04
CA PRO A 76 -5.65 12.70 -3.18
C PRO A 76 -6.61 11.90 -2.29
N VAL A 77 -6.03 10.99 -1.48
CA VAL A 77 -6.72 10.15 -0.50
C VAL A 77 -6.20 10.53 0.88
N PHE A 78 -7.10 10.76 1.84
CA PHE A 78 -6.72 11.25 3.17
C PHE A 78 -6.04 10.19 4.03
N TYR A 79 -6.56 8.96 4.00
CA TYR A 79 -6.17 7.86 4.87
C TYR A 79 -6.19 6.55 4.10
N ALA A 80 -5.43 5.59 4.61
CA ALA A 80 -5.14 4.29 3.99
C ALA A 80 -4.27 4.39 2.74
N HIS A 81 -3.48 3.34 2.53
CA HIS A 81 -2.72 3.12 1.30
C HIS A 81 -3.40 2.03 0.49
N SER A 82 -3.16 2.07 -0.81
CA SER A 82 -3.68 1.06 -1.72
C SER A 82 -2.60 0.69 -2.71
N GLU A 83 -2.40 -0.60 -2.89
CA GLU A 83 -1.30 -1.16 -3.66
C GLU A 83 -1.85 -2.11 -4.71
N SER A 84 -1.51 -1.86 -5.96
CA SER A 84 -1.65 -2.83 -7.03
C SER A 84 -0.40 -3.69 -7.04
N VAL A 85 -0.54 -4.95 -6.63
CA VAL A 85 0.58 -5.86 -6.43
C VAL A 85 0.53 -6.97 -7.48
N ASN A 86 1.65 -7.19 -8.16
CA ASN A 86 1.87 -8.33 -9.04
C ASN A 86 3.01 -9.16 -8.46
N ILE A 87 2.83 -10.48 -8.39
CA ILE A 87 3.84 -11.42 -7.92
C ILE A 87 3.98 -12.59 -8.89
N GLU A 88 5.16 -13.17 -8.94
CA GLU A 88 5.43 -14.45 -9.57
C GLU A 88 5.88 -15.43 -8.46
N THR A 89 5.21 -16.57 -8.35
CA THR A 89 5.49 -17.60 -7.33
C THR A 89 6.40 -18.70 -7.87
N GLU A 90 7.15 -19.39 -7.01
CA GLU A 90 8.04 -20.49 -7.44
C GLU A 90 7.29 -21.67 -8.07
N VAL A 91 6.08 -21.93 -7.56
CA VAL A 91 5.14 -22.92 -8.06
C VAL A 91 3.82 -22.24 -8.37
N LYS A 92 3.03 -22.83 -9.27
CA LYS A 92 1.72 -22.29 -9.63
C LYS A 92 0.83 -22.22 -8.38
N VAL A 93 0.28 -21.04 -8.13
CA VAL A 93 -0.80 -20.80 -7.16
C VAL A 93 -1.98 -20.24 -7.92
N THR A 94 -3.12 -20.91 -7.85
CA THR A 94 -4.36 -20.44 -8.47
C THR A 94 -4.96 -19.28 -7.65
N ALA A 95 -5.85 -18.50 -8.28
CA ALA A 95 -6.52 -17.41 -7.56
C ALA A 95 -7.36 -17.91 -6.36
N ASP A 96 -7.95 -19.10 -6.45
CA ASP A 96 -8.74 -19.70 -5.37
C ASP A 96 -7.86 -20.19 -4.21
N GLU A 97 -6.72 -20.82 -4.50
CA GLU A 97 -5.74 -21.19 -3.48
C GLU A 97 -5.19 -19.94 -2.76
N ALA A 98 -4.90 -18.87 -3.51
CA ALA A 98 -4.45 -17.60 -2.94
C ALA A 98 -5.50 -17.01 -1.99
N ARG A 99 -6.79 -17.00 -2.37
CA ARG A 99 -7.89 -16.57 -1.49
C ARG A 99 -7.94 -17.41 -0.22
N GLU A 100 -7.84 -18.72 -0.34
CA GLU A 100 -7.90 -19.63 0.80
C GLU A 100 -6.73 -19.38 1.76
N ILE A 101 -5.50 -19.29 1.26
CA ILE A 101 -4.29 -19.02 2.06
C ILE A 101 -4.42 -17.67 2.78
N LEU A 102 -4.76 -16.61 2.04
CA LEU A 102 -4.86 -15.26 2.59
C LEU A 102 -5.99 -15.15 3.62
N SER A 103 -7.10 -15.87 3.44
CA SER A 103 -8.22 -15.86 4.39
C SER A 103 -7.87 -16.45 5.77
N LYS A 104 -6.81 -17.26 5.83
CA LYS A 104 -6.30 -17.88 7.07
C LYS A 104 -5.17 -17.07 7.71
N ALA A 105 -4.62 -16.07 7.00
CA ALA A 105 -3.53 -15.26 7.50
C ALA A 105 -4.03 -14.28 8.59
N PRO A 106 -3.41 -14.27 9.79
CA PRO A 106 -3.82 -13.36 10.87
C PRO A 106 -3.77 -11.89 10.44
N GLY A 107 -4.85 -11.15 10.71
CA GLY A 107 -4.96 -9.73 10.37
C GLY A 107 -5.25 -9.44 8.89
N VAL A 108 -5.46 -10.47 8.05
CA VAL A 108 -5.85 -10.32 6.64
C VAL A 108 -7.34 -10.59 6.48
N ILE A 109 -8.05 -9.72 5.76
CA ILE A 109 -9.44 -9.92 5.36
C ILE A 109 -9.51 -9.98 3.83
N VAL A 110 -9.96 -11.11 3.29
CA VAL A 110 -10.22 -11.25 1.85
C VAL A 110 -11.58 -10.63 1.52
N GLN A 111 -11.55 -9.56 0.74
CA GLN A 111 -12.73 -8.91 0.14
C GLN A 111 -12.65 -9.08 -1.37
N ASP A 112 -13.04 -10.24 -1.90
CA ASP A 112 -12.87 -10.52 -3.33
C ASP A 112 -14.08 -11.23 -3.93
N ASP A 113 -15.07 -10.44 -4.34
CA ASP A 113 -16.19 -10.92 -5.15
C ASP A 113 -16.54 -9.85 -6.21
N PRO A 114 -15.80 -9.84 -7.34
CA PRO A 114 -16.03 -8.87 -8.41
C PRO A 114 -17.44 -8.93 -9.02
N SER A 115 -18.09 -10.09 -8.98
CA SER A 115 -19.47 -10.26 -9.49
C SER A 115 -20.49 -9.45 -8.70
N ARG A 116 -20.18 -9.19 -7.42
CA ARG A 116 -20.97 -8.36 -6.49
C ARG A 116 -20.31 -7.02 -6.20
N GLN A 117 -19.28 -6.63 -6.96
CA GLN A 117 -18.51 -5.39 -6.78
C GLN A 117 -17.86 -5.26 -5.39
N ILE A 118 -17.43 -6.38 -4.82
CA ILE A 118 -16.74 -6.40 -3.51
C ILE A 118 -15.23 -6.45 -3.77
N TYR A 119 -14.54 -5.39 -3.37
CA TYR A 119 -13.10 -5.25 -3.39
C TYR A 119 -12.66 -4.19 -2.36
N PRO A 120 -11.40 -4.25 -1.85
CA PRO A 120 -10.92 -3.30 -0.87
C PRO A 120 -10.93 -1.86 -1.38
N MET A 121 -11.38 -0.93 -0.54
CA MET A 121 -11.35 0.51 -0.82
C MET A 121 -10.72 1.27 0.35
N PRO A 122 -9.89 2.30 0.10
CA PRO A 122 -9.20 3.03 1.16
C PRO A 122 -10.16 3.68 2.16
N ILE A 123 -11.32 4.15 1.69
CA ILE A 123 -12.35 4.76 2.56
C ILE A 123 -12.92 3.78 3.59
N ASP A 124 -12.98 2.49 3.27
CA ASP A 124 -13.53 1.46 4.16
C ASP A 124 -12.48 0.84 5.07
N ALA A 125 -11.20 0.95 4.70
CA ALA A 125 -10.07 0.48 5.48
C ALA A 125 -9.60 1.51 6.52
N ALA A 126 -9.86 2.79 6.30
CA ALA A 126 -9.49 3.84 7.25
C ALA A 126 -10.10 3.58 8.64
N GLY A 127 -9.27 3.67 9.68
CA GLY A 127 -9.63 3.42 11.07
C GLY A 127 -9.68 1.94 11.46
N LYS A 128 -9.37 1.02 10.56
CA LYS A 128 -9.32 -0.42 10.83
C LYS A 128 -7.89 -0.92 10.98
N ASP A 129 -7.76 -2.08 11.61
CA ASP A 129 -6.47 -2.67 11.98
C ASP A 129 -6.03 -3.75 10.99
N GLU A 130 -6.96 -4.24 10.17
CA GLU A 130 -6.74 -5.32 9.21
C GLU A 130 -6.14 -4.84 7.89
N VAL A 131 -5.54 -5.79 7.17
CA VAL A 131 -5.11 -5.65 5.78
C VAL A 131 -6.19 -6.28 4.90
N PHE A 132 -6.78 -5.48 4.01
CA PHE A 132 -7.83 -5.94 3.10
C PHE A 132 -7.20 -6.31 1.76
N VAL A 133 -7.48 -7.52 1.27
CA VAL A 133 -6.95 -8.01 0.00
C VAL A 133 -8.09 -8.45 -0.91
N GLY A 134 -8.02 -8.08 -2.18
CA GLY A 134 -8.98 -8.52 -3.19
C GLY A 134 -8.45 -8.32 -4.60
N ARG A 135 -9.34 -8.39 -5.59
CA ARG A 135 -8.98 -8.38 -7.03
C ARG A 135 -7.94 -9.45 -7.37
N ILE A 136 -7.98 -10.57 -6.65
CA ILE A 136 -7.04 -11.68 -6.79
C ILE A 136 -7.36 -12.39 -8.10
N ARG A 137 -6.37 -12.51 -8.97
CA ARG A 137 -6.51 -13.17 -10.27
C ARG A 137 -5.16 -13.66 -10.75
N GLU A 138 -5.18 -14.71 -11.55
CA GLU A 138 -4.01 -15.16 -12.28
C GLU A 138 -3.59 -14.14 -13.34
N ASP A 139 -2.28 -14.07 -13.57
CA ASP A 139 -1.72 -13.33 -14.69
C ASP A 139 -1.55 -14.27 -15.89
N ASP A 140 -2.32 -14.05 -16.96
CA ASP A 140 -2.25 -14.92 -18.14
C ASP A 140 -0.95 -14.70 -18.97
N THR A 141 -0.11 -13.73 -18.60
CA THR A 141 1.16 -13.45 -19.27
C THR A 141 2.38 -14.11 -18.62
N ILE A 142 2.23 -14.61 -17.39
CA ILE A 142 3.30 -15.23 -16.59
C ILE A 142 2.74 -16.52 -15.97
N GLU A 143 3.40 -17.66 -16.21
CA GLU A 143 2.88 -18.98 -15.83
C GLU A 143 2.48 -19.06 -14.34
N CYS A 144 3.35 -18.59 -13.45
CA CYS A 144 3.13 -18.52 -12.00
C CYS A 144 2.77 -17.12 -11.50
N GLY A 145 2.17 -16.28 -12.36
CA GLY A 145 1.83 -14.90 -12.02
C GLY A 145 0.47 -14.75 -11.32
N LEU A 146 0.41 -13.84 -10.35
CA LEU A 146 -0.80 -13.40 -9.65
C LEU A 146 -0.85 -11.88 -9.56
N ASN A 147 -2.04 -11.33 -9.66
CA ASN A 147 -2.32 -9.92 -9.42
C ASN A 147 -3.30 -9.78 -8.25
N MET A 148 -3.09 -8.77 -7.40
CA MET A 148 -3.99 -8.45 -6.28
C MET A 148 -4.01 -6.94 -5.97
N TRP A 149 -5.01 -6.54 -5.21
CA TRP A 149 -5.21 -5.20 -4.69
C TRP A 149 -5.23 -5.24 -3.17
N VAL A 150 -4.29 -4.54 -2.54
CA VAL A 150 -4.08 -4.54 -1.09
C VAL A 150 -4.36 -3.15 -0.54
N VAL A 151 -5.12 -3.07 0.56
CA VAL A 151 -5.48 -1.81 1.20
C VAL A 151 -5.38 -1.95 2.72
N SER A 152 -4.74 -1.00 3.38
CA SER A 152 -4.74 -0.92 4.85
C SER A 152 -4.54 0.51 5.35
N ASP A 153 -4.97 0.79 6.58
CA ASP A 153 -4.74 2.07 7.23
C ASP A 153 -3.24 2.25 7.55
N ASN A 154 -2.63 3.25 6.90
CA ASN A 154 -1.20 3.54 7.00
C ASN A 154 -0.78 4.17 8.34
N LEU A 155 -1.72 4.72 9.11
CA LEU A 155 -1.45 5.31 10.44
C LEU A 155 -1.59 4.26 11.55
N ARG A 156 -2.49 3.28 11.37
CA ARG A 156 -2.69 2.16 12.29
C ARG A 156 -1.77 0.99 11.95
N LYS A 157 -2.20 0.08 11.07
CA LYS A 157 -1.41 -1.12 10.74
C LYS A 157 -0.05 -0.76 10.16
N GLY A 158 0.03 0.27 9.31
CA GLY A 158 1.28 0.74 8.71
C GLY A 158 2.29 1.37 9.69
N ALA A 159 1.90 1.67 10.95
CA ALA A 159 2.82 2.29 11.92
C ALA A 159 2.50 1.90 13.37
N ALA A 160 1.43 2.45 13.95
CA ALA A 160 1.18 2.37 15.39
C ALA A 160 0.88 0.95 15.88
N LEU A 161 0.04 0.20 15.17
CA LEU A 161 -0.37 -1.14 15.59
C LEU A 161 0.78 -2.14 15.46
N ASN A 162 1.57 -2.09 14.39
CA ASN A 162 2.75 -2.94 14.26
C ASN A 162 3.73 -2.72 15.42
N ALA A 163 3.95 -1.46 15.84
CA ALA A 163 4.81 -1.16 16.98
C ALA A 163 4.26 -1.73 18.31
N VAL A 164 2.94 -1.62 18.53
CA VAL A 164 2.28 -2.20 19.73
C VAL A 164 2.34 -3.73 19.69
N GLN A 165 2.04 -4.36 18.56
CA GLN A 165 2.09 -5.82 18.41
C GLN A 165 3.49 -6.39 18.63
N ILE A 166 4.53 -5.68 18.17
CA ILE A 166 5.92 -6.05 18.47
C ILE A 166 6.18 -5.97 19.98
N ALA A 167 5.72 -4.90 20.65
CA ALA A 167 5.89 -4.77 22.09
C ALA A 167 5.12 -5.83 22.90
N GLU A 168 3.90 -6.16 22.48
CA GLU A 168 3.09 -7.24 23.06
C GLU A 168 3.81 -8.58 22.92
N LEU A 169 4.34 -8.89 21.72
CA LEU A 169 5.11 -10.11 21.48
C LEU A 169 6.39 -10.18 22.34
N LEU A 170 7.13 -9.07 22.46
CA LEU A 170 8.32 -9.04 23.33
C LEU A 170 7.97 -9.32 24.79
N ILE A 171 6.86 -8.76 25.28
CA ILE A 171 6.36 -9.03 26.64
C ILE A 171 5.98 -10.51 26.80
N GLU A 172 5.29 -11.09 25.80
CA GLU A 172 4.93 -12.51 25.79
C GLU A 172 6.16 -13.43 25.76
N GLU A 173 7.21 -13.06 25.03
CA GLU A 173 8.49 -13.79 24.94
C GLU A 173 9.43 -13.53 26.13
N GLY A 174 9.10 -12.55 26.99
CA GLY A 174 9.90 -12.20 28.16
C GLY A 174 11.19 -11.43 27.85
N LEU A 175 11.21 -10.66 26.76
CA LEU A 175 12.32 -9.84 26.29
C LEU A 175 12.22 -8.37 26.74
#